data_AF-A0A2D3VNT5-F1
#
_entry.id   AF-A0A2D3VNT5-F1
#
_cell.length_a   1.000
_cell.length_b   1.000
_cell.length_c   1.000
_cell.angle_alpha   90.00
_cell.angle_beta   90.00
_cell.angle_gamma   90.00
#
_symmetry.space_group_name_H-M   'P 1'
#
loop_
_entity.id
_entity.type
_entity.pdbx_description
1 polymer ?
#
loop_
_entity_poly.entity_id
_entity_poly.type
_entity_poly.pdbx_seq_one_letter_code
_entity_poly.pdbx_strand_id
1 'polypeptide(L)'
;MKRYALFLLPLWLNATSLTTLIQNAEATHLSLDAIVQRVSAFDVSYAASRNFADPELSLSISDIQFDDPTNRSIEPMQYSAITLKQKIPYTNPH
;
A
#
# COMPACT_ATOMS: atom_id res chain seq x y z
N MET A 1 55.03 -40.50 -7.21
CA MET A 1 54.19 -39.47 -6.53
C MET A 1 53.53 -38.51 -7.55
N LYS A 2 52.80 -39.00 -8.57
CA LYS A 2 52.21 -38.12 -9.63
C LYS A 2 50.70 -38.31 -9.88
N ARG A 3 50.01 -39.16 -9.11
CA ARG A 3 48.60 -39.52 -9.35
C ARG A 3 47.58 -38.73 -8.52
N TYR A 4 48.02 -37.95 -7.53
CA TYR A 4 47.14 -37.18 -6.65
C TYR A 4 46.56 -35.91 -7.31
N ALA A 5 47.19 -35.39 -8.36
CA ALA A 5 46.69 -34.21 -9.08
C ALA A 5 45.34 -34.48 -9.80
N LEU A 6 45.07 -35.74 -10.17
CA LEU A 6 43.83 -36.11 -10.87
C LEU A 6 42.59 -36.03 -9.97
N PHE A 7 42.76 -36.17 -8.64
CA PHE A 7 41.66 -36.12 -7.67
C PHE A 7 41.23 -34.70 -7.28
N LEU A 8 42.01 -33.67 -7.62
CA LEU A 8 41.70 -32.26 -7.32
C LEU A 8 40.92 -31.55 -8.45
N LEU A 9 40.84 -32.16 -9.63
CA LEU A 9 40.13 -31.64 -10.79
C LEU A 9 38.61 -31.42 -10.59
N PRO A 10 37.85 -32.30 -9.89
CA PRO A 10 36.41 -32.07 -9.69
C PRO A 10 36.11 -30.92 -8.70
N LEU A 11 37.06 -30.53 -7.84
CA LEU A 11 36.88 -29.40 -6.91
C LEU A 11 36.92 -28.04 -7.63
N TRP A 12 37.67 -27.94 -8.73
CA TRP A 12 37.78 -26.70 -9.52
C TRP A 12 36.56 -26.46 -10.41
N LEU A 13 35.88 -27.54 -10.84
CA LEU A 13 34.69 -27.48 -11.69
C LEU A 13 33.42 -27.04 -10.93
N ASN A 14 33.43 -27.08 -9.60
CA ASN A 14 32.28 -26.71 -8.76
C ASN A 14 32.40 -25.30 -8.14
N ALA A 15 33.33 -24.47 -8.64
CA ALA A 15 33.45 -23.08 -8.20
C ALA A 15 32.29 -22.24 -8.77
N THR A 16 31.20 -22.13 -8.02
CA THR A 16 30.12 -21.17 -8.31
C THR A 16 30.63 -19.74 -8.16
N SER A 17 30.25 -18.85 -9.07
CA SER A 17 30.67 -17.45 -9.00
C SER A 17 30.08 -16.78 -7.76
N LEU A 18 30.83 -15.83 -7.17
CA LEU A 18 30.37 -15.05 -6.03
C LEU A 18 29.03 -14.36 -6.33
N THR A 19 28.81 -13.95 -7.57
CA THR A 19 27.56 -13.35 -8.02
C THR A 19 26.37 -14.31 -7.94
N THR A 20 26.53 -15.57 -8.33
CA THR A 20 25.48 -16.59 -8.14
C THR A 20 25.20 -16.87 -6.67
N LEU A 21 26.21 -16.82 -5.80
CA LEU A 21 26.02 -16.98 -4.36
C LEU A 21 25.25 -15.81 -3.75
N ILE A 22 25.57 -14.58 -4.15
CA ILE A 22 24.87 -13.37 -3.71
C ILE A 22 23.41 -13.39 -4.17
N GLN A 23 23.14 -13.71 -5.44
CA GLN A 23 21.77 -13.80 -5.96
C GLN A 23 20.95 -14.88 -5.25
N ASN A 24 21.56 -16.03 -4.97
CA ASN A 24 20.87 -17.11 -4.27
C ASN A 24 20.63 -16.75 -2.80
N ALA A 25 21.59 -16.08 -2.15
CA ALA A 25 21.39 -15.52 -0.81
C ALA A 25 20.25 -14.50 -0.82
N GLU A 26 20.26 -13.52 -1.72
CA GLU A 26 19.19 -12.52 -1.84
C GLU A 26 17.80 -13.15 -2.06
N ALA A 27 17.71 -14.21 -2.86
CA ALA A 27 16.46 -14.94 -3.12
C ALA A 27 15.99 -15.85 -1.96
N THR A 28 16.90 -16.35 -1.13
CA THR A 28 16.57 -17.35 -0.08
C THR A 28 16.69 -16.82 1.35
N HIS A 29 17.23 -15.62 1.54
CA HIS A 29 17.52 -15.10 2.87
C HIS A 29 16.24 -14.63 3.57
N LEU A 30 15.70 -15.49 4.43
CA LEU A 30 14.50 -15.28 5.26
C LEU A 30 14.47 -13.92 5.99
N SER A 31 15.63 -13.38 6.40
CA SER A 31 15.64 -12.07 7.08
C SER A 31 15.32 -10.92 6.13
N LEU A 32 15.67 -11.02 4.85
CA LEU A 32 15.39 -9.98 3.86
C LEU A 32 13.89 -9.96 3.57
N ASP A 33 13.30 -11.13 3.36
CA ASP A 33 11.85 -11.28 3.18
C ASP A 33 11.08 -10.77 4.41
N ALA A 34 11.54 -11.10 5.63
CA ALA A 34 10.95 -10.57 6.85
C ALA A 34 11.03 -9.04 6.97
N ILE A 35 12.11 -8.41 6.48
CA ILE A 35 12.25 -6.95 6.44
C ILE A 35 11.28 -6.35 5.41
N VAL A 36 11.20 -6.93 4.21
CA VAL A 36 10.25 -6.50 3.16
C VAL A 36 8.81 -6.58 3.67
N GLN A 37 8.45 -7.68 4.32
CA GLN A 37 7.12 -7.84 4.91
C GLN A 37 6.85 -6.79 6.00
N ARG A 38 7.82 -6.48 6.87
CA ARG A 38 7.68 -5.42 7.87
C ARG A 38 7.49 -4.04 7.26
N VAL A 39 8.23 -3.71 6.20
CA VAL A 39 8.08 -2.45 5.47
C VAL A 39 6.69 -2.36 4.83
N SER A 40 6.23 -3.43 4.17
CA SER A 40 4.89 -3.46 3.59
C SER A 40 3.77 -3.30 4.63
N ALA A 41 3.92 -3.92 5.81
CA ALA A 41 2.98 -3.76 6.92
C ALA A 41 2.97 -2.32 7.46
N PHE A 42 4.14 -1.69 7.50
CA PHE A 42 4.27 -0.28 7.86
C PHE A 42 3.55 0.62 6.85
N ASP A 43 3.75 0.41 5.54
CA ASP A 43 3.09 1.17 4.48
C ASP A 43 1.56 1.08 4.58
N VAL A 44 1.02 -0.11 4.84
CA VAL A 44 -0.42 -0.31 5.07
C VAL A 44 -0.89 0.47 6.30
N SER A 45 -0.16 0.40 7.41
CA SER A 45 -0.50 1.14 8.63
C SER A 45 -0.41 2.67 8.44
N TYR A 46 0.52 3.13 7.62
CA TYR A 46 0.71 4.54 7.28
C TYR A 46 -0.42 5.04 6.37
N ALA A 47 -0.78 4.27 5.34
CA ALA A 47 -1.93 4.59 4.49
C ALA A 47 -3.23 4.65 5.31
N ALA A 48 -3.41 3.72 6.26
CA ALA A 48 -4.54 3.75 7.17
C ALA A 48 -4.52 4.99 8.08
N SER A 49 -3.37 5.39 8.63
CA SER A 49 -3.25 6.56 9.51
C SER A 49 -3.50 7.88 8.78
N ARG A 50 -3.02 8.01 7.53
CA ARG A 50 -3.27 9.18 6.66
C ARG A 50 -4.75 9.39 6.37
N ASN A 51 -5.53 8.33 6.28
CA ASN A 51 -6.99 8.38 6.11
C ASN A 51 -7.73 9.09 7.26
N PHE A 52 -7.08 9.31 8.41
CA PHE A 52 -7.62 10.08 9.54
C PHE A 52 -7.02 11.50 9.64
N ALA A 53 -5.94 11.78 8.91
CA ALA A 53 -5.20 13.03 9.01
C ALA A 53 -5.80 14.14 8.12
N ASP A 54 -6.33 13.77 6.96
CA ASP A 54 -6.79 14.73 5.96
C ASP A 54 -8.32 14.90 6.04
N PRO A 55 -8.84 16.08 6.41
CA PRO A 55 -10.27 16.34 6.37
C PRO A 55 -10.76 16.40 4.92
N GLU A 56 -11.93 15.82 4.66
CA GLU A 56 -12.60 15.90 3.36
C GLU A 56 -13.42 17.20 3.31
N LEU A 57 -13.07 18.07 2.37
CA LEU A 57 -13.84 19.27 2.05
C LEU A 57 -14.61 19.03 0.76
N SER A 58 -15.94 19.11 0.82
CA SER A 58 -16.83 18.90 -0.33
C SER A 58 -17.68 20.14 -0.59
N LEU A 59 -17.71 20.60 -1.85
CA LEU A 59 -18.63 21.62 -2.33
C LEU A 59 -19.76 20.91 -3.07
N SER A 60 -20.99 21.08 -2.59
CA SER A 60 -22.20 20.52 -3.20
C SER A 60 -23.09 21.64 -3.71
N ILE A 61 -23.49 21.58 -4.97
CA ILE A 61 -24.46 22.49 -5.59
C ILE A 61 -25.57 21.60 -6.15
N SER A 62 -26.80 21.84 -5.72
CA SER A 62 -27.97 21.09 -6.17
C SER A 62 -29.00 22.06 -6.73
N ASP A 63 -29.48 21.77 -7.93
CA ASP A 63 -30.61 22.42 -8.58
C ASP A 63 -31.67 21.34 -8.86
N ILE A 64 -32.77 21.40 -8.11
CA ILE A 64 -33.88 20.44 -8.26
C ILE A 64 -34.89 21.07 -9.21
N GLN A 65 -34.89 20.61 -10.46
CA GLN A 65 -35.85 21.02 -11.48
C GLN A 65 -37.10 20.14 -11.38
N PHE A 66 -38.27 20.77 -11.37
CA PHE A 66 -39.56 20.06 -11.43
C PHE A 66 -40.04 19.94 -12.88
N ASP A 67 -40.60 18.78 -13.22
CA ASP A 67 -41.19 18.52 -14.54
C ASP A 67 -42.39 19.42 -14.84
N ASP A 68 -43.12 19.88 -13.80
CA ASP A 68 -44.27 20.76 -13.93
C ASP A 68 -44.00 22.14 -13.31
N PRO A 69 -43.73 23.18 -14.12
CA PRO A 69 -43.48 24.54 -13.63
C PRO A 69 -44.73 25.24 -13.08
N THR A 70 -45.93 24.66 -13.25
CA THR A 70 -47.20 25.20 -12.75
C THR A 70 -47.59 24.62 -11.39
N ASN A 71 -46.98 23.51 -10.99
CA ASN A 71 -47.20 22.89 -9.70
C ASN A 71 -46.44 23.64 -8.59
N ARG A 72 -47.11 24.62 -7.98
CA ARG A 72 -46.57 25.43 -6.87
C ARG A 72 -46.60 24.74 -5.50
N SER A 73 -47.04 23.49 -5.42
CA SER A 73 -47.06 22.75 -4.14
C SER A 73 -45.66 22.32 -3.68
N ILE A 74 -44.67 22.36 -4.58
CA ILE A 74 -43.28 22.01 -4.30
C ILE A 74 -42.41 23.19 -4.76
N GLU A 75 -41.74 23.85 -3.82
CA GLU A 75 -40.86 24.98 -4.12
C GLU A 75 -39.51 24.48 -4.65
N PRO A 76 -38.91 25.11 -5.69
CA PRO A 76 -37.62 24.69 -6.22
C PRO A 76 -36.55 24.86 -5.15
N MET A 77 -36.10 23.73 -4.63
CA MET A 77 -35.08 23.70 -3.58
C MET A 77 -33.70 23.68 -4.23
N GLN A 78 -33.17 24.87 -4.50
CA GLN A 78 -31.76 25.03 -4.82
C GLN A 78 -30.97 25.16 -3.52
N TYR A 79 -29.88 24.40 -3.37
CA TYR A 79 -28.98 24.59 -2.24
C TYR A 79 -27.51 24.45 -2.65
N SER A 80 -26.68 25.25 -1.97
CA SER A 80 -25.23 25.18 -2.04
C SER A 80 -24.71 24.91 -0.64
N ALA A 81 -23.88 23.88 -0.49
CA ALA A 81 -23.33 23.50 0.80
C ALA A 81 -21.81 23.29 0.71
N ILE A 82 -21.10 23.78 1.72
CA ILE A 82 -19.71 23.43 1.98
C ILE A 82 -19.74 22.44 3.14
N THR A 83 -19.28 21.22 2.90
CA THR A 83 -19.27 20.15 3.90
C THR A 83 -17.83 19.85 4.30
N LEU A 84 -17.56 19.88 5.60
CA LEU A 84 -16.31 19.42 6.20
C LEU A 84 -16.58 18.07 6.88
N LYS A 85 -15.92 17.00 6.43
CA LYS A 85 -15.94 15.69 7.10
C LYS A 85 -14.56 15.38 7.63
N GLN A 86 -14.48 14.96 8.89
CA GLN A 86 -13.25 14.51 9.50
C GLN A 86 -13.51 13.20 10.26
N LYS A 87 -12.68 12.20 10.01
CA LYS A 87 -12.77 10.91 10.69
C LYS A 87 -12.12 11.03 12.07
N ILE A 88 -12.93 10.94 13.13
CA ILE A 88 -12.43 11.00 14.50
C ILE A 88 -12.00 9.58 14.92
N PRO A 89 -10.75 9.37 15.39
CA PRO A 89 -10.33 8.06 15.88
C PRO A 89 -11.12 7.70 17.15
N TYR A 90 -11.76 6.54 17.16
CA TYR A 90 -12.35 5.98 18.36
C TYR A 90 -11.30 5.09 19.04
N THR A 91 -10.67 5.57 20.11
CA THR A 91 -9.88 4.71 20.98
C THR A 91 -10.85 3.97 21.89
N ASN A 92 -11.08 2.67 21.63
CA ASN A 92 -11.87 1.84 22.52
C ASN A 92 -11.08 1.64 23.83
N PRO A 93 -11.59 2.05 25.01
CA PRO A 93 -10.92 1.84 26.28
C PRO A 93 -11.32 0.46 26.84
N HIS A 94 -10.73 -0.61 26.30
CA HIS A 94 -10.82 -1.96 26.87
C HIS A 94 -9.44 -2.57 27.00
#